data_AF-A0A7V8NP52-F1
#
_entry.id   AF-A0A7V8NP52-F1
#
_cell.length_a   1.000
_cell.length_b   1.000
_cell.length_c   1.000
_cell.angle_alpha   90.00
_cell.angle_beta   90.00
_cell.angle_gamma   90.00
#
_symmetry.space_group_name_H-M   'P 1'
#
loop_
_entity.id
_entity.type
_entity.pdbx_description
1 polymer ?
#
loop_
_entity_poly.entity_id
_entity_poly.type
_entity_poly.pdbx_seq_one_letter_code
_entity_poly.pdbx_strand_id
1 'polypeptide(L)'
;MVDWWTGGWIGGIVGGLQRIQTVANRETKIVPAQGPVLSFADITAQVEIFGTIYDRLVQMLNKGRGPSEAVDAGPAKEYEAKMGNSDAFVHRAFESLWAYLSPDA
;
A
#
# COMPACT_ATOMS: atom_id res chain seq x y z
N MET A 1 -7.27 -5.72 -0.29
CA MET A 1 -6.49 -6.33 0.81
C MET A 1 -5.23 -6.96 0.23
N VAL A 2 -4.12 -6.98 0.97
CA VAL A 2 -2.87 -7.61 0.51
C VAL A 2 -2.93 -9.11 0.75
N ASP A 3 -2.86 -9.92 -0.31
CA ASP A 3 -2.80 -11.39 -0.20
C ASP A 3 -1.36 -11.86 0.04
N TRP A 4 -0.86 -11.62 1.25
CA TRP A 4 0.52 -11.95 1.59
C TRP A 4 0.81 -13.46 1.58
N TRP A 5 -0.21 -14.28 1.81
CA TRP A 5 -0.07 -15.73 1.87
C TRP A 5 0.36 -16.33 0.54
N THR A 6 -0.03 -15.72 -0.57
CA THR A 6 0.33 -16.17 -1.94
C THR A 6 1.42 -15.29 -2.58
N GLY A 7 2.10 -14.45 -1.80
CA GLY A 7 3.21 -13.60 -2.26
C GLY A 7 2.81 -12.18 -2.67
N GLY A 8 1.57 -11.75 -2.43
CA GLY A 8 1.18 -10.34 -2.57
C GLY A 8 1.88 -9.48 -1.52
N TRP A 9 2.39 -8.31 -1.89
CA TRP A 9 2.99 -7.39 -0.92
C TRP A 9 2.78 -5.93 -1.28
N ILE A 10 2.87 -5.05 -0.28
CA ILE A 10 2.61 -3.61 -0.45
C ILE A 10 3.60 -2.95 -1.43
N GLY A 11 4.85 -3.40 -1.50
CA GLY A 11 5.80 -2.90 -2.49
C GLY A 11 5.39 -3.25 -3.93
N GLY A 12 4.72 -4.39 -4.14
CA GLY A 12 4.12 -4.75 -5.42
C GLY A 12 2.97 -3.82 -5.82
N ILE A 13 2.18 -3.34 -4.85
CA ILE A 13 1.12 -2.34 -5.10
C ILE A 13 1.74 -1.02 -5.56
N VAL A 14 2.74 -0.51 -4.82
CA VAL A 14 3.44 0.74 -5.16
C VAL A 14 4.08 0.63 -6.54
N GLY A 15 4.84 -0.44 -6.80
CA GLY A 15 5.51 -0.68 -8.07
C GLY A 15 4.53 -0.84 -9.24
N GLY A 16 3.39 -1.50 -9.03
CA GLY A 16 2.33 -1.62 -10.04
C GLY A 16 1.72 -0.28 -10.43
N LEU A 17 1.42 0.57 -9.45
CA LEU A 17 0.87 1.91 -9.70
C LEU A 17 1.90 2.83 -10.38
N GLN A 18 3.17 2.78 -9.95
CA GLN A 18 4.25 3.49 -10.64
C GLN A 18 4.40 3.02 -12.09
N ARG A 19 4.28 1.71 -12.35
CA ARG A 19 4.32 1.18 -13.71
C ARG A 19 3.18 1.74 -14.57
N ILE A 20 1.97 1.89 -14.03
CA ILE A 20 0.87 2.55 -14.75
C ILE A 20 1.25 3.98 -15.15
N GLN A 21 1.91 4.75 -14.29
CA GLN A 21 2.34 6.12 -14.61
C GLN A 21 3.32 6.20 -15.78
N THR A 22 4.07 5.12 -16.06
CA THR A 22 5.00 5.10 -17.21
C THR A 22 4.33 4.87 -18.56
N VAL A 23 3.06 4.43 -18.57
CA VAL A 23 2.32 4.12 -19.81
C VAL A 23 1.07 4.98 -19.99
N ALA A 24 0.58 5.60 -18.91
CA ALA A 24 -0.57 6.48 -18.93
C ALA A 24 -0.14 7.96 -19.02
N ASN A 25 -1.08 8.81 -19.41
CA ASN A 25 -0.92 10.27 -19.42
C ASN A 25 -2.15 10.94 -18.80
N ARG A 26 -2.18 12.29 -18.77
CA ARG A 26 -3.27 13.07 -18.16
C ARG A 26 -4.65 12.83 -18.78
N GLU A 27 -4.71 12.40 -20.04
CA GLU A 27 -5.96 12.14 -20.77
C GLU A 27 -6.44 10.69 -20.61
N THR A 28 -5.56 9.80 -20.12
CA THR A 28 -5.87 8.40 -19.92
C THR A 28 -6.95 8.22 -18.86
N LYS A 29 -7.95 7.40 -19.17
CA LYS A 29 -8.98 6.96 -18.23
C LYS A 29 -8.68 5.53 -17.79
N ILE A 30 -8.61 5.30 -16.48
CA ILE A 30 -8.33 3.99 -15.90
C ILE A 30 -9.62 3.45 -15.32
N VAL A 31 -10.11 2.32 -15.85
CA VAL A 31 -11.33 1.67 -15.35
C VAL A 31 -10.92 0.61 -14.32
N PRO A 32 -11.17 0.81 -13.01
CA PRO A 32 -10.86 -0.19 -12.00
C PRO A 32 -11.91 -1.30 -12.01
N ALA A 33 -11.58 -2.44 -11.38
CA ALA A 33 -12.55 -3.52 -11.17
C ALA A 33 -13.72 -3.09 -10.26
N GLN A 34 -13.47 -2.16 -9.33
CA GLN A 34 -14.45 -1.62 -8.39
C GLN A 34 -14.26 -0.11 -8.24
N GLY A 35 -15.37 0.62 -8.11
CA GLY A 35 -15.38 2.07 -7.95
C GLY A 35 -15.50 2.85 -9.27
N PRO A 36 -15.39 4.20 -9.21
CA PRO A 36 -15.52 5.05 -10.38
C PRO A 36 -14.28 4.98 -11.28
N VAL A 37 -14.43 5.45 -12.53
CA VAL A 37 -13.30 5.65 -13.45
C VAL A 37 -12.29 6.62 -12.83
N LEU A 38 -11.02 6.23 -12.85
CA LEU A 38 -9.91 6.99 -12.28
C LEU A 38 -9.18 7.81 -13.34
N SER A 39 -8.66 8.96 -12.90
CA SER A 39 -7.75 9.80 -13.67
C SER A 39 -6.28 9.45 -13.38
N PHE A 40 -5.37 9.99 -14.18
CA PHE A 40 -3.94 9.92 -13.89
C PHE A 40 -3.58 10.51 -12.51
N ALA A 41 -4.25 11.61 -12.12
CA ALA A 41 -4.02 12.24 -10.82
C ALA A 41 -4.43 11.33 -9.65
N ASP A 42 -5.47 10.51 -9.83
CA ASP A 42 -5.86 9.52 -8.82
C ASP A 42 -4.80 8.44 -8.65
N ILE A 43 -4.18 7.98 -9.74
CA ILE A 43 -3.05 7.04 -9.68
C ILE A 43 -1.86 7.67 -8.96
N THR A 44 -1.53 8.94 -9.24
CA THR A 44 -0.48 9.66 -8.51
C THR A 44 -0.77 9.75 -7.02
N ALA A 45 -1.99 10.12 -6.63
CA ALA A 45 -2.38 10.14 -5.23
C ALA A 45 -2.27 8.75 -4.58
N GLN A 46 -2.61 7.68 -5.29
CA GLN A 46 -2.45 6.31 -4.75
C GLN A 46 -0.98 5.92 -4.58
N VAL A 47 -0.08 6.27 -5.52
CA VAL A 47 1.37 6.04 -5.37
C VAL A 47 1.89 6.73 -4.11
N GLU A 48 1.50 7.99 -3.88
CA GLU A 48 1.91 8.75 -2.69
C GLU A 48 1.40 8.12 -1.39
N ILE A 49 0.12 7.76 -1.35
CA ILE A 49 -0.51 7.13 -0.17
C ILE A 49 0.15 5.79 0.15
N PHE A 50 0.20 4.87 -0.81
CA PHE A 50 0.75 3.53 -0.57
C PHE A 50 2.26 3.56 -0.35
N GLY A 51 2.98 4.48 -1.02
CA GLY A 51 4.42 4.69 -0.78
C GLY A 51 4.68 5.19 0.65
N THR A 52 3.90 6.16 1.11
CA THR A 52 4.00 6.67 2.49
C THR A 52 3.72 5.58 3.52
N ILE A 53 2.67 4.77 3.31
CA ILE A 53 2.36 3.65 4.19
C ILE A 53 3.49 2.61 4.17
N TYR A 54 3.98 2.25 2.98
CA TYR A 54 5.12 1.34 2.82
C TYR A 54 6.33 1.79 3.63
N ASP A 55 6.78 3.03 3.46
CA ASP A 55 7.95 3.57 4.16
C ASP A 55 7.76 3.53 5.68
N ARG A 56 6.58 3.87 6.18
CA ARG A 56 6.25 3.81 7.61
C ARG A 56 6.28 2.38 8.14
N LEU A 57 5.73 1.42 7.42
CA LEU A 57 5.73 0.01 7.84
C LEU A 57 7.14 -0.58 7.80
N VAL A 58 7.97 -0.26 6.80
CA VAL A 58 9.38 -0.67 6.74
C VAL A 58 10.17 -0.11 7.93
N GLN A 59 9.96 1.16 8.28
CA GLN A 59 10.58 1.74 9.48
C GLN A 59 10.16 1.03 10.77
N MET A 60 8.92 0.55 10.85
CA MET A 60 8.43 -0.22 12.00
C MET A 60 9.01 -1.63 12.03
N LEU A 61 9.10 -2.32 10.88
CA LEU A 61 9.77 -3.62 10.76
C LEU A 61 11.22 -3.53 11.22
N ASN A 62 11.96 -2.51 10.76
CA ASN A 62 13.35 -2.27 11.15
C ASN A 62 13.53 -1.97 12.64
N LYS A 63 12.44 -1.63 13.35
CA LYS A 63 12.40 -1.43 14.81
C LYS A 63 11.90 -2.67 15.56
N GLY A 64 11.71 -3.80 14.88
CA GLY A 64 11.27 -5.06 15.47
C GLY A 64 9.80 -5.12 15.86
N ARG A 65 8.94 -4.24 15.32
CA ARG A 65 7.50 -4.22 15.63
C ARG A 65 6.76 -5.38 14.94
N GLY A 66 5.60 -5.75 15.49
CA GLY A 66 4.66 -6.69 14.89
C GLY A 66 3.46 -6.04 14.18
N PRO A 67 2.60 -6.83 13.49
CA PRO A 67 1.44 -6.34 12.75
C PRO A 67 0.42 -5.59 13.62
N SER A 68 0.13 -6.09 14.83
CA SER A 68 -0.80 -5.43 15.75
C SER A 68 -0.27 -4.06 16.20
N GLU A 69 1.03 -3.97 16.52
CA GLU A 69 1.67 -2.69 16.87
C GLU A 69 1.67 -1.70 15.69
N ALA A 70 1.73 -2.20 14.46
CA ALA A 70 1.60 -1.36 13.27
C ALA A 70 0.18 -0.79 13.12
N VAL A 71 -0.86 -1.57 13.43
CA VAL A 71 -2.24 -1.08 13.47
C VAL A 71 -2.42 -0.01 14.54
N ASP A 72 -1.94 -0.27 15.76
CA ASP A 72 -2.03 0.68 16.89
C ASP A 72 -1.29 2.00 16.60
N ALA A 73 -0.20 1.95 15.82
CA ALA A 73 0.54 3.13 15.41
C ALA A 73 -0.19 4.00 14.36
N GLY A 74 -1.26 3.50 13.73
CA GLY A 74 -2.10 4.25 12.80
C GLY A 74 -1.38 4.87 11.59
N PRO A 75 -0.49 4.16 10.86
CA PRO A 75 0.33 4.72 9.78
C PRO A 75 -0.45 5.16 8.54
N ALA A 76 -1.76 4.95 8.50
CA ALA A 76 -2.64 5.33 7.41
C ALA A 76 -3.86 6.15 7.89
N LYS A 77 -3.87 6.58 9.16
CA LYS A 77 -5.04 7.20 9.79
C LYS A 77 -5.52 8.45 9.04
N GLU A 78 -4.60 9.24 8.49
CA GLU A 78 -4.96 10.44 7.73
C GLU A 78 -5.71 10.15 6.42
N TYR A 79 -5.65 8.91 5.92
CA TYR A 79 -6.28 8.51 4.66
C TYR A 79 -7.63 7.83 4.84
N GLU A 80 -8.06 7.54 6.07
CA GLU A 80 -9.29 6.78 6.34
C GLU A 80 -10.55 7.51 5.87
N ALA A 81 -10.56 8.84 5.87
CA ALA A 81 -11.66 9.62 5.32
C ALA A 81 -11.89 9.35 3.81
N LYS A 82 -10.83 8.98 3.08
CA LYS A 82 -10.89 8.67 1.64
C LYS A 82 -10.99 7.17 1.36
N MET A 83 -10.33 6.34 2.16
CA MET A 83 -10.12 4.91 1.87
C MET A 83 -10.91 3.96 2.78
N GLY A 84 -11.58 4.47 3.81
CA GLY A 84 -12.22 3.67 4.86
C GLY A 84 -11.24 3.23 5.95
N ASN A 85 -11.72 2.40 6.87
CA ASN A 85 -10.90 1.87 7.97
C ASN A 85 -9.65 1.16 7.43
N SER A 86 -8.48 1.52 7.98
CA SER A 86 -7.18 1.05 7.50
C SER A 86 -6.63 -0.19 8.21
N ASP A 87 -7.21 -0.59 9.34
CA ASP A 87 -6.63 -1.56 10.27
C ASP A 87 -6.31 -2.90 9.60
N ALA A 88 -7.30 -3.46 8.88
CA ALA A 88 -7.12 -4.74 8.17
C ALA A 88 -6.08 -4.63 7.04
N PHE A 89 -6.00 -3.48 6.36
CA PHE A 89 -5.00 -3.24 5.33
C PHE A 89 -3.60 -3.13 5.94
N VAL A 90 -3.45 -2.32 7.00
CA VAL A 90 -2.17 -2.10 7.71
C VAL A 90 -1.62 -3.41 8.24
N HIS A 91 -2.46 -4.23 8.89
CA HIS A 91 -2.05 -5.54 9.39
C HIS A 91 -1.46 -6.42 8.28
N ARG A 92 -2.22 -6.60 7.18
CA ARG A 92 -1.82 -7.47 6.06
C ARG A 92 -0.64 -6.91 5.28
N ALA A 93 -0.55 -5.59 5.15
CA ALA A 93 0.57 -4.93 4.52
C ALA A 93 1.85 -5.12 5.33
N PHE A 94 1.78 -5.08 6.66
CA PHE A 94 2.93 -5.34 7.53
C PHE A 94 3.41 -6.79 7.41
N GLU A 95 2.50 -7.77 7.50
CA GLU A 95 2.83 -9.20 7.30
C GLU A 95 3.51 -9.44 5.94
N SER A 96 3.07 -8.72 4.90
CA SER A 96 3.65 -8.85 3.57
C SER A 96 5.11 -8.42 3.46
N LEU A 97 5.65 -7.70 4.45
CA LEU A 97 7.06 -7.32 4.44
C LEU A 97 7.98 -8.48 4.82
N TRP A 98 7.50 -9.48 5.57
CA TRP A 98 8.36 -10.54 6.12
C TRP A 98 9.06 -11.37 5.03
N ALA A 99 8.32 -11.76 4.00
CA ALA A 99 8.88 -12.56 2.90
C ALA A 99 9.85 -11.77 2.00
N TYR A 100 9.85 -10.43 2.08
CA TYR A 100 10.57 -9.57 1.16
C TYR A 100 11.72 -8.78 1.81
N LEU A 101 11.63 -8.48 3.10
CA LEU A 101 12.52 -7.54 3.78
C LEU A 101 13.05 -8.05 5.13
N SER A 102 12.50 -9.12 5.70
CA SER A 102 13.11 -9.70 6.91
C SER A 102 14.43 -10.36 6.55
N PRO A 103 15.56 -9.99 7.19
CA PRO A 103 16.77 -10.79 7.08
C PRO A 103 16.49 -12.15 7.75
N ASP A 104 16.72 -13.24 7.00
CA ASP A 104 16.55 -14.65 7.38
C ASP A 104 15.12 -15.24 7.32
N ALA A 105 14.38 -14.99 6.22
CA ALA A 105 13.31 -15.90 5.80
C ALA A 105 13.86 -17.25 5.30
#